data_AF-A0A0S9QEB2-F1
#
_entry.id   AF-A0A0S9QEB2-F1
#
_cell.length_a   1.000
_cell.length_b   1.000
_cell.length_c   1.000
_cell.angle_alpha   90.00
_cell.angle_beta   90.00
_cell.angle_gamma   90.00
#
_symmetry.space_group_name_H-M   'P 1'
#
loop_
_entity.id
_entity.type
_entity.pdbx_description
1 polymer ?
#
loop_
_entity_poly.entity_id
_entity_poly.type
_entity_poly.pdbx_seq_one_letter_code
_entity_poly.pdbx_strand_id
1 'polypeptide(L)'
;MSKPPKPSLAAIVAASATTGRPPHATAEIVQLDVGPPRPRPAATLKQRARQMSVYLEPPVYDQLRDIAHAERAKMHGLMLEALDLLFRQRGARSIQQLTETDPR
;
A
#
# COMPACT_ATOMS: atom_id res chain seq x y z
N MET A 1 -42.44 1.85 -1.68
CA MET A 1 -41.05 2.13 -2.11
C MET A 1 -40.39 0.82 -2.49
N SER A 2 -40.21 0.58 -3.78
CA SER A 2 -39.74 -0.69 -4.35
C SER A 2 -38.22 -0.79 -4.30
N LYS A 3 -37.70 -1.91 -3.80
CA LYS A 3 -36.25 -2.19 -3.66
C LYS A 3 -35.58 -2.28 -5.05
N PRO A 4 -34.35 -1.78 -5.23
CA PRO A 4 -33.65 -1.91 -6.50
C PRO A 4 -33.27 -3.37 -6.79
N PRO A 5 -33.32 -3.82 -8.06
CA PRO A 5 -33.01 -5.20 -8.44
C PRO A 5 -31.51 -5.47 -8.32
N LYS A 6 -31.16 -6.65 -7.80
CA LYS A 6 -29.77 -7.10 -7.64
C LYS A 6 -29.20 -7.50 -9.01
N PRO A 7 -28.04 -6.98 -9.45
CA PRO A 7 -27.46 -7.37 -10.72
C PRO A 7 -26.99 -8.84 -10.65
N SER A 8 -27.51 -9.67 -11.55
CA SER A 8 -27.12 -11.08 -11.67
C SER A 8 -25.93 -11.22 -12.62
N LEU A 9 -24.94 -12.03 -12.22
CA LEU A 9 -23.68 -12.22 -12.95
C LEU A 9 -23.93 -12.75 -14.39
N ALA A 10 -25.00 -13.52 -14.58
CA ALA A 10 -25.43 -13.99 -15.89
C ALA A 10 -25.81 -12.84 -16.86
N ALA A 11 -26.38 -11.74 -16.36
CA ALA A 11 -26.74 -10.60 -17.20
C ALA A 11 -25.50 -9.85 -17.73
N ILE A 12 -24.44 -9.80 -16.91
CA ILE A 12 -23.17 -9.16 -17.28
C ILE A 12 -22.46 -9.98 -18.36
N VAL A 13 -22.44 -11.31 -18.21
CA VAL A 13 -21.84 -12.22 -19.19
C VAL A 13 -22.62 -12.21 -20.51
N ALA A 14 -23.95 -12.20 -20.45
CA ALA A 14 -24.80 -12.10 -21.64
C ALA A 14 -24.59 -10.78 -22.40
N ALA A 15 -24.47 -9.66 -21.69
CA ALA A 15 -24.16 -8.36 -22.30
C ALA A 15 -22.76 -8.32 -22.96
N SER A 16 -21.83 -9.17 -22.50
CA SER A 16 -20.47 -9.25 -23.06
C SER A 16 -20.37 -10.15 -24.30
N ALA A 17 -21.40 -10.97 -24.58
CA ALA A 17 -21.38 -11.96 -25.65
C ALA A 17 -21.88 -11.43 -27.00
N THR A 18 -22.45 -10.22 -27.06
CA THR A 18 -22.94 -9.61 -28.31
C THR A 18 -21.92 -8.66 -28.93
N THR A 19 -20.76 -9.19 -29.31
CA THR A 19 -19.96 -8.58 -30.38
C THR A 19 -19.78 -9.62 -31.47
N GLY A 20 -20.81 -9.73 -32.31
CA GLY A 20 -20.71 -10.38 -33.60
C GLY A 20 -19.58 -9.73 -34.39
N ARG A 21 -18.64 -10.56 -34.85
CA ARG A 21 -17.50 -10.18 -35.69
C ARG A 21 -17.98 -9.65 -37.05
N PRO A 22 -17.60 -8.43 -37.46
CA PRO A 22 -17.50 -8.08 -38.87
C PRO A 22 -16.06 -8.34 -39.38
N PRO A 23 -15.88 -8.64 -40.68
CA PRO A 23 -14.58 -8.84 -41.29
C PRO A 23 -13.91 -7.48 -41.59
N HIS A 24 -12.60 -7.39 -41.33
CA HIS A 24 -11.69 -6.32 -41.75
C HIS A 24 -12.10 -4.87 -41.42
N ALA A 25 -11.77 -4.42 -40.20
CA ALA A 25 -11.59 -3.00 -39.91
C ALA A 25 -10.11 -2.76 -39.61
N THR A 26 -9.46 -1.95 -40.45
CA THR A 26 -8.12 -1.41 -40.23
C THR A 26 -8.07 -0.77 -38.84
N ALA A 27 -7.07 -1.15 -38.02
CA ALA A 27 -6.86 -0.53 -36.72
C ALA A 27 -6.51 0.95 -36.92
N GLU A 28 -7.52 1.81 -36.85
CA GLU A 28 -7.32 3.25 -36.76
C GLU A 28 -6.70 3.53 -35.38
N ILE A 29 -5.43 3.92 -35.39
CA ILE A 29 -4.67 4.23 -34.18
C ILE A 29 -5.15 5.58 -33.68
N VAL A 30 -6.14 5.59 -32.80
CA VAL A 30 -6.59 6.80 -32.11
C VAL A 30 -5.44 7.31 -31.24
N GLN A 31 -4.87 8.46 -31.61
CA GLN A 31 -3.87 9.15 -30.80
C GLN A 31 -4.54 9.65 -29.52
N LEU A 32 -4.18 9.07 -28.39
CA LEU A 32 -4.66 9.51 -27.09
C LEU A 32 -3.92 10.81 -26.72
N ASP A 33 -4.62 11.94 -26.73
CA ASP A 33 -4.10 13.22 -26.25
C ASP A 33 -3.78 13.09 -24.76
N VAL A 34 -2.51 12.86 -24.45
CA VAL A 34 -2.04 12.81 -23.07
C VAL A 34 -1.85 14.25 -22.63
N GLY A 35 -2.77 14.73 -21.80
CA GLY A 35 -2.68 16.06 -21.19
C GLY A 35 -1.36 16.28 -20.45
N PRO A 36 -1.10 17.51 -19.96
CA PRO A 36 0.18 17.89 -19.37
C PRO A 36 0.61 16.90 -18.28
N PRO A 37 1.91 16.60 -18.17
CA PRO A 37 2.40 15.56 -17.28
C PRO A 37 1.97 15.87 -15.84
N ARG A 38 1.16 14.97 -15.26
CA ARG A 38 0.82 15.05 -13.84
C ARG A 38 2.11 14.99 -13.01
N PRO A 39 2.22 15.79 -11.92
CA PRO A 39 3.33 15.68 -11.00
C PRO A 39 3.46 14.22 -10.54
N ARG A 40 4.70 13.72 -10.55
CA ARG A 40 4.97 12.31 -10.20
C ARG A 40 4.44 12.07 -8.78
N PRO A 41 3.65 11.01 -8.57
CA PRO A 41 3.15 10.70 -7.24
C PRO A 41 4.34 10.51 -6.29
N ALA A 42 4.21 11.05 -5.07
CA ALA A 42 5.20 10.85 -4.03
C ALA A 42 5.51 9.35 -3.89
N ALA A 43 6.79 9.01 -3.74
CA ALA A 43 7.21 7.61 -3.63
C ALA A 43 6.44 6.94 -2.49
N THR A 44 5.85 5.78 -2.77
CA THR A 44 5.08 5.02 -1.79
C THR A 44 5.97 4.63 -0.60
N LEU A 45 5.39 4.40 0.58
CA LEU A 45 6.15 3.96 1.76
C LEU A 45 7.05 2.75 1.45
N LYS A 46 6.55 1.82 0.62
CA LYS A 46 7.30 0.64 0.18
C LYS A 46 8.51 0.98 -0.69
N GLN A 47 8.47 2.07 -1.46
CA GLN A 47 9.58 2.53 -2.29
C GLN A 47 10.66 3.25 -1.46
N ARG A 48 10.26 4.00 -0.41
CA ARG A 48 11.22 4.70 0.46
C ARG A 48 11.81 3.82 1.57
N ALA A 49 11.05 2.83 2.03
CA ALA A 49 11.46 1.98 3.13
C ALA A 49 12.45 0.90 2.68
N ARG A 50 13.48 0.66 3.49
CA ARG A 50 14.31 -0.54 3.39
C ARG A 50 13.67 -1.64 4.25
N GLN A 51 13.28 -2.73 3.62
CA GLN A 51 12.82 -3.91 4.35
C GLN A 51 14.02 -4.59 5.01
N MET A 52 14.01 -4.70 6.34
CA MET A 52 15.01 -5.44 7.10
C MET A 52 14.34 -6.62 7.80
N SER A 53 14.93 -7.81 7.66
CA SER A 53 14.56 -8.98 8.45
C SER A 53 15.32 -8.95 9.78
N VAL A 54 14.59 -9.11 10.89
CA VAL A 54 15.16 -9.21 12.24
C VAL A 54 14.91 -10.62 12.73
N TYR A 55 15.95 -11.27 13.25
CA TYR A 55 15.86 -12.53 13.97
C TYR A 55 15.82 -12.24 15.46
N LEU A 56 14.84 -12.83 16.14
CA LEU A 56 14.65 -12.71 17.58
C LEU A 56 14.78 -14.11 18.19
N GLU A 57 15.43 -14.18 19.34
CA GLU A 57 15.36 -15.39 20.17
C GLU A 57 13.89 -15.67 20.53
N PRO A 58 13.44 -16.93 20.56
CA PRO A 58 12.05 -17.28 20.87
C PRO A 58 11.45 -16.55 22.08
N PRO A 59 12.12 -16.45 23.26
CA PRO A 59 11.54 -15.73 24.40
C PRO A 59 11.35 -14.23 24.15
N VAL A 60 12.21 -13.61 23.34
CA VAL A 60 12.11 -12.19 23.00
C VAL A 60 10.94 -11.96 22.04
N TYR A 61 10.76 -12.86 21.08
CA TYR A 61 9.63 -12.83 20.17
C TYR A 61 8.30 -12.95 20.92
N ASP A 62 8.20 -13.93 21.82
CA ASP A 62 6.97 -14.19 22.57
C ASP A 62 6.59 -13.00 23.46
N GLN A 63 7.57 -12.42 24.17
CA GLN A 63 7.32 -11.23 24.98
C GLN A 63 6.85 -10.03 24.14
N LEU A 64 7.48 -9.78 23.00
CA LEU A 64 7.07 -8.69 22.10
C LEU A 64 5.66 -8.92 21.54
N ARG A 65 5.32 -10.18 21.25
CA ARG A 65 4.01 -10.60 20.78
C ARG A 65 2.94 -10.36 21.84
N ASP A 66 3.21 -10.72 23.09
CA ASP A 66 2.26 -10.55 24.19
C ASP A 66 1.96 -9.07 24.47
N ILE A 67 2.98 -8.21 24.46
CA ILE A 67 2.81 -6.76 24.59
C ILE A 67 1.94 -6.23 23.45
N ALA A 68 2.24 -6.62 22.21
CA ALA A 68 1.46 -6.21 21.05
C ALA A 68 -0.01 -6.62 21.14
N HIS A 69 -0.31 -7.82 21.65
CA HIS A 69 -1.69 -8.27 21.86
C HIS A 69 -2.40 -7.47 22.95
N ALA A 70 -1.74 -7.26 24.09
CA ALA A 70 -2.31 -6.51 25.21
C ALA A 70 -2.69 -5.07 24.80
N GLU A 71 -1.83 -4.42 24.02
CA GLU A 71 -2.01 -3.03 23.56
C GLU A 71 -2.83 -2.92 22.27
N ARG A 72 -3.25 -4.04 21.68
CA ARG A 72 -3.87 -4.12 20.33
C ARG A 72 -3.04 -3.39 19.27
N ALA A 73 -1.73 -3.47 19.39
CA ALA A 73 -0.76 -2.83 18.52
C ALA A 73 -0.09 -3.86 17.58
N LYS A 74 0.61 -3.37 16.55
CA LYS A 74 1.45 -4.21 15.70
C LYS A 74 2.86 -4.24 16.26
N MET A 75 3.49 -5.42 16.33
CA MET A 75 4.88 -5.58 16.79
C MET A 75 5.86 -4.64 16.06
N HIS A 76 5.66 -4.38 14.77
CA HIS A 76 6.49 -3.44 14.02
C HIS A 76 6.49 -2.02 14.61
N GLY A 77 5.34 -1.54 15.11
CA GLY A 77 5.24 -0.23 15.74
C GLY A 77 6.07 -0.15 17.03
N LEU A 78 5.97 -1.18 17.87
CA LEU A 78 6.76 -1.29 19.10
C LEU A 78 8.27 -1.34 18.83
N MET A 79 8.69 -2.04 17.77
CA MET A 79 10.09 -2.04 17.36
C MET A 79 10.57 -0.64 16.94
N LEU A 80 9.75 0.12 16.20
CA LEU A 80 10.09 1.49 15.81
C LEU A 80 10.15 2.42 17.03
N GLU A 81 9.27 2.24 18.01
CA GLU A 81 9.29 3.00 19.26
C GLU A 81 10.57 2.73 20.06
N ALA A 82 10.95 1.46 20.21
CA ALA A 82 12.19 1.08 20.88
C ALA A 82 13.42 1.68 20.18
N LEU A 83 13.43 1.73 18.85
CA LEU A 83 14.50 2.38 18.07
C LEU A 83 14.51 3.91 18.29
N ASP A 84 13.35 4.55 18.35
CA ASP A 84 13.27 5.98 18.63
C ASP A 84 13.80 6.31 20.03
N LEU A 85 13.45 5.50 21.04
CA LEU A 85 13.98 5.61 22.40
C LEU A 85 15.51 5.43 22.41
N LEU A 86 16.03 4.44 21.68
CA LEU A 86 17.48 4.22 21.54
C LEU A 86 18.18 5.44 20.92
N PHE A 87 17.60 6.06 19.88
CA PHE A 87 18.17 7.26 19.25
C PHE A 87 18.24 8.43 20.22
N ARG A 88 17.15 8.69 20.96
CA ARG A 88 17.09 9.75 21.98
C ARG A 88 18.14 9.54 23.07
N GLN A 89 18.29 8.31 23.57
CA GLN A 89 19.30 7.98 24.57
C GLN A 89 20.74 8.21 24.09
N ARG A 90 20.97 8.12 22.77
CA ARG A 90 22.28 8.35 22.15
C ARG A 90 22.49 9.78 21.63
N GLY A 91 21.55 10.70 21.88
CA GLY A 91 21.61 12.06 21.36
C GLY A 91 21.46 12.15 19.84
N ALA A 92 20.94 11.10 19.20
CA ALA A 92 20.65 11.08 17.78
C ALA A 92 19.26 11.69 17.48
N ARG A 93 19.03 12.03 16.21
CA ARG A 93 17.72 12.51 15.74
C ARG A 93 16.67 11.40 15.85
N SER A 94 15.46 11.77 16.26
CA SER A 94 14.30 10.88 16.27
C SER A 94 13.89 10.45 14.86
N ILE A 95 13.12 9.36 14.75
CA ILE A 95 12.58 8.85 13.49
C ILE A 95 11.74 9.92 12.78
N GLN A 96 10.92 10.68 13.52
CA GLN A 96 10.11 11.77 12.95
C GLN A 96 10.99 12.82 12.27
N GLN A 97 12.01 13.32 12.97
CA GLN A 97 12.96 14.30 12.45
C GLN A 97 13.71 13.78 11.20
N LEU A 98 14.06 12.50 11.18
CA LEU A 98 14.71 11.88 10.02
C LEU A 98 13.78 11.79 8.81
N THR A 99 12.48 11.56 9.03
CA THR A 99 11.51 11.45 7.93
C THR A 99 10.96 12.78 7.42
N GLU A 100 11.00 13.84 8.24
CA GLU A 100 10.59 15.20 7.85
C GLU A 100 11.69 15.94 7.08
N THR A 101 12.96 15.64 7.37
CA THR A 101 14.12 16.31 6.76
C THR A 101 14.58 15.64 5.46
N ASP A 102 13.82 14.69 4.91
CA ASP A 102 14.14 14.03 3.63
C ASP A 102 13.27 14.63 2.49
N PRO A 103 13.73 15.69 1.81
CA PRO A 103 13.06 16.26 0.64
C PRO A 103 13.52 15.59 -0.68
N ARG A 104 13.67 14.27 -0.72
CA ARG A 104 14.05 13.55 -1.96
C ARG A 104 12.90 12.85 -2.66
#